data_AF-A0AA51YC58-F1
#
_entry.id   AF-A0AA51YC58-F1
#
_cell.length_a   1.000
_cell.length_b   1.000
_cell.length_c   1.000
_cell.angle_alpha   90.00
_cell.angle_beta   90.00
_cell.angle_gamma   90.00
#
_symmetry.space_group_name_H-M   'P 1'
#
loop_
_entity.id
_entity.type
_entity.pdbx_description
1 polymer ?
#
loop_
_entity_poly.entity_id
_entity_poly.type
_entity_poly.pdbx_seq_one_letter_code
_entity_poly.pdbx_strand_id
1 'polypeptide(L)'
;MRILWWLIIVAVALGAFQTKAGEFPAVVEHALGQTVVPAEPERIVAMTNRDAETLLALGVVPVGIQSQLGFEGGVGPWAEPLLRDARPEVWLGMEINYEAVVAIAAFHPLRAGSAVATDR
;
A
#
# COMPACT_ATOMS: atom_id res chain seq x y z
N MET A 1 -37.30 -27.63 -26.77
CA MET A 1 -35.84 -27.87 -26.79
C MET A 1 -35.14 -26.51 -26.86
N ARG A 2 -34.10 -26.27 -26.04
CA ARG A 2 -33.26 -25.04 -25.92
C ARG A 2 -33.65 -24.00 -24.85
N ILE A 3 -33.77 -24.43 -23.59
CA ILE A 3 -33.81 -23.57 -22.38
C ILE A 3 -32.50 -23.74 -21.59
N LEU A 4 -31.35 -23.75 -22.27
CA LEU A 4 -30.06 -24.05 -21.64
C LEU A 4 -28.95 -23.15 -22.20
N TRP A 5 -29.11 -21.84 -22.05
CA TRP A 5 -28.07 -20.86 -22.41
C TRP A 5 -27.98 -19.67 -21.42
N TRP A 6 -28.49 -19.82 -20.19
CA TRP A 6 -28.45 -18.76 -19.16
C TRP A 6 -27.79 -19.15 -17.83
N LEU A 7 -27.06 -20.27 -17.76
CA LEU A 7 -26.45 -20.72 -16.49
C LEU A 7 -24.96 -21.09 -16.63
N ILE A 8 -24.12 -20.13 -17.01
CA ILE A 8 -22.67 -20.23 -16.73
C ILE A 8 -22.14 -18.85 -16.29
N ILE A 9 -22.70 -18.28 -15.23
CA ILE A 9 -21.95 -17.38 -14.33
C ILE A 9 -22.55 -17.57 -12.92
N VAL A 10 -22.29 -18.71 -12.29
CA VAL A 10 -22.11 -18.91 -10.85
C VAL A 10 -21.61 -20.34 -10.69
N ALA A 11 -20.30 -20.51 -10.59
CA ALA A 11 -19.71 -21.70 -10.01
C ALA A 11 -18.53 -21.21 -9.15
N VAL A 12 -18.81 -21.06 -7.86
CA VAL A 12 -17.83 -20.89 -6.80
C VAL A 12 -16.82 -22.02 -6.90
N ALA A 13 -15.56 -21.68 -7.13
CA ALA A 13 -14.44 -22.57 -6.86
C ALA A 13 -13.85 -22.18 -5.50
N LEU A 14 -14.20 -22.93 -4.45
CA LEU A 14 -13.33 -23.15 -3.30
C LEU A 14 -12.10 -23.93 -3.81
N GLY A 15 -11.17 -23.23 -4.47
CA GLY A 15 -9.84 -23.75 -4.78
C GLY A 15 -8.89 -23.32 -3.68
N ALA A 16 -7.95 -24.19 -3.28
CA ALA A 16 -6.83 -23.77 -2.46
C ALA A 16 -6.06 -22.68 -3.22
N PHE A 17 -6.22 -21.42 -2.80
CA PHE A 17 -5.55 -20.27 -3.42
C PHE A 17 -4.09 -20.25 -2.96
N GLN A 18 -3.24 -21.00 -3.67
CA GLN A 18 -1.80 -20.83 -3.58
C GLN A 18 -1.42 -19.68 -4.52
N THR A 19 -1.48 -18.44 -4.02
CA THR A 19 -0.87 -17.31 -4.76
C THR A 19 0.63 -17.44 -4.62
N LYS A 20 1.34 -17.61 -5.74
CA LYS A 20 2.81 -17.58 -5.75
C LYS A 20 3.28 -16.14 -5.50
N ALA A 21 4.38 -15.96 -4.77
CA ALA A 21 4.96 -14.63 -4.54
C ALA A 21 5.17 -13.89 -5.88
N GLY A 22 4.58 -12.70 -6.02
CA GLY A 22 4.63 -11.89 -7.24
C GLY A 22 3.48 -12.07 -8.23
N GLU A 23 2.48 -12.91 -7.94
CA GLU A 23 1.27 -13.05 -8.77
C GLU A 23 0.07 -12.30 -8.15
N PHE A 24 -0.74 -11.66 -8.99
CA PHE A 24 -1.95 -10.94 -8.60
C PHE A 24 -3.21 -11.56 -9.25
N PRO A 25 -4.38 -11.51 -8.58
CA PRO A 25 -4.63 -10.93 -7.27
C PRO A 25 -3.96 -11.71 -6.13
N ALA A 26 -3.36 -10.98 -5.19
CA ALA A 26 -2.76 -11.58 -4.00
C ALA A 26 -3.72 -11.47 -2.81
N VAL A 27 -3.85 -12.57 -2.07
CA VAL A 27 -4.69 -12.61 -0.86
C VAL A 27 -3.78 -12.69 0.36
N VAL A 28 -3.90 -11.72 1.26
CA VAL A 28 -3.16 -11.67 2.52
C VAL A 28 -4.11 -12.00 3.65
N GLU A 29 -3.84 -13.11 4.34
CA GLU A 29 -4.55 -13.46 5.58
C GLU A 29 -3.90 -12.76 6.77
N HIS A 30 -4.73 -12.23 7.67
CA HIS A 30 -4.29 -11.55 8.89
C HIS A 30 -5.31 -11.75 10.01
N ALA A 31 -4.96 -11.32 11.22
CA ALA A 31 -5.82 -11.53 12.40
C ALA A 31 -7.24 -10.92 12.24
N LEU A 32 -7.38 -9.86 11.45
CA LEU A 32 -8.68 -9.21 11.14
C LEU A 32 -9.43 -9.82 9.94
N GLY A 33 -9.00 -10.96 9.40
CA GLY A 33 -9.62 -11.63 8.26
C GLY A 33 -8.68 -11.70 7.05
N GLN A 34 -9.16 -11.26 5.89
CA GLN A 34 -8.41 -11.34 4.63
C GLN A 34 -8.50 -10.01 3.88
N THR A 35 -7.41 -9.65 3.21
CA THR A 35 -7.33 -8.52 2.29
C THR A 35 -6.91 -8.99 0.91
N VAL A 36 -7.62 -8.55 -0.13
CA VAL A 36 -7.28 -8.82 -1.53
C VAL A 36 -6.53 -7.62 -2.10
N VAL A 37 -5.33 -7.84 -2.60
CA VAL A 37 -4.55 -6.90 -3.39
C VAL A 37 -4.74 -7.25 -4.86
N PRO A 38 -5.53 -6.47 -5.63
CA PRO A 38 -6.00 -6.90 -6.95
C PRO A 38 -4.91 -6.85 -8.04
N ALA A 39 -3.90 -5.99 -7.88
CA ALA A 39 -2.83 -5.74 -8.84
C ALA A 39 -1.57 -5.26 -8.11
N GLU A 40 -0.45 -5.18 -8.82
CA GLU A 40 0.82 -4.71 -8.28
C GLU A 40 0.68 -3.30 -7.66
N PRO A 41 1.05 -3.11 -6.38
CA PRO A 41 0.96 -1.80 -5.74
C PRO A 41 1.95 -0.82 -6.34
N GLU A 42 1.46 0.30 -6.87
CA GLU A 42 2.32 1.39 -7.36
C GLU A 42 2.81 2.30 -6.22
N ARG A 43 2.09 2.31 -5.09
CA ARG A 43 2.35 3.22 -3.95
C ARG A 43 2.13 2.47 -2.65
N ILE A 44 3.13 2.51 -1.78
CA ILE A 44 3.11 1.83 -0.48
C ILE A 44 3.45 2.83 0.62
N VAL A 45 2.64 2.84 1.68
CA VAL A 45 2.93 3.60 2.90
C VAL A 45 3.37 2.61 3.98
N ALA A 46 4.52 2.88 4.60
CA ALA A 46 5.02 2.09 5.71
C ALA A 46 4.45 2.62 7.03
N MET A 47 3.74 1.77 7.77
CA MET A 47 3.10 2.13 9.05
C MET A 47 4.06 2.15 10.24
N THR A 48 5.30 1.68 10.06
CA THR A 48 6.37 1.74 11.06
C THR A 48 7.73 1.89 10.36
N ASN A 49 8.76 2.31 11.11
CA ASN A 49 10.15 2.30 10.61
C ASN A 49 10.57 0.89 10.14
N ARG A 50 10.10 -0.17 10.82
CA ARG A 50 10.46 -1.57 10.51
C ARG A 50 9.83 -2.04 9.20
N ASP A 51 8.61 -1.60 8.90
CA ASP A 51 7.96 -1.89 7.62
C ASP A 51 8.73 -1.21 6.48
N ALA A 52 9.16 0.04 6.68
CA ALA A 52 9.97 0.77 5.71
C ALA A 52 11.31 0.07 5.47
N GLU A 53 12.01 -0.34 6.53
CA GLU A 53 13.27 -1.09 6.42
C GLU A 53 13.10 -2.42 5.69
N THR A 54 11.98 -3.13 5.95
CA THR A 54 11.65 -4.38 5.25
C THR A 54 11.41 -4.15 3.76
N LEU A 55 10.64 -3.12 3.41
CA LEU A 55 10.40 -2.76 2.01
C LEU A 55 11.70 -2.39 1.29
N LEU A 56 12.54 -1.56 1.93
CA LEU A 56 13.82 -1.14 1.36
C LEU A 56 14.76 -2.33 1.15
N ALA A 57 14.77 -3.31 2.07
CA ALA A 57 15.53 -4.55 1.90
C ALA A 57 15.06 -5.39 0.71
N LEU A 58 13.77 -5.30 0.35
CA LEU A 58 13.18 -5.92 -0.85
C LEU A 58 13.32 -5.05 -2.11
N GLY A 59 14.00 -3.90 -2.03
CA GLY A 59 14.19 -2.98 -3.14
C GLY A 59 12.98 -2.09 -3.45
N VAL A 60 11.99 -2.05 -2.54
CA VAL A 60 10.78 -1.23 -2.69
C VAL A 60 10.90 0.02 -1.83
N VAL A 61 10.70 1.19 -2.44
CA VAL A 61 10.74 2.47 -1.76
C VAL A 61 9.32 2.92 -1.41
N PRO A 62 8.96 3.07 -0.12
CA PRO A 62 7.65 3.58 0.26
C PRO A 62 7.53 5.07 -0.08
N VAL A 63 6.30 5.55 -0.30
CA VAL A 63 6.02 6.97 -0.55
C VAL A 63 5.84 7.77 0.75
N GLY A 64 5.59 7.08 1.86
CA GLY A 64 5.45 7.67 3.19
C GLY A 64 5.82 6.68 4.28
N ILE A 65 6.34 7.18 5.40
CA ILE A 65 6.84 6.39 6.53
C ILE A 65 6.38 6.99 7.84
N GLN A 66 5.69 6.20 8.65
CA GLN A 66 5.45 6.50 10.06
C GLN A 66 6.68 6.09 10.89
N SER A 67 7.38 7.08 11.43
CA SER A 67 8.57 6.92 12.25
C SER A 67 8.23 6.94 13.75
N GLN A 68 8.00 5.74 14.29
CA GLN A 68 7.73 5.50 15.70
C GLN A 68 8.97 5.68 16.57
N LEU A 69 10.16 5.41 16.04
CA LEU A 69 11.43 5.54 16.76
C LEU A 69 12.07 6.93 16.66
N GLY A 70 11.40 7.89 16.00
CA GLY A 70 11.89 9.27 15.90
C GLY A 70 13.04 9.47 14.92
N PHE A 71 13.30 8.52 14.01
CA PHE A 71 14.23 8.73 12.91
C PHE A 71 13.66 9.75 11.93
N GLU A 72 14.36 10.88 11.73
CA GLU A 72 13.92 11.97 10.85
C GLU A 72 13.85 11.53 9.38
N GLY A 73 14.73 10.61 8.96
CA GLY A 73 14.70 9.98 7.63
C GLY A 73 13.68 8.84 7.49
N GLY A 74 12.89 8.55 8.53
CA GLY A 74 11.89 7.47 8.55
C GLY A 74 12.44 6.07 8.83
N VAL A 75 13.75 5.86 8.71
CA VAL A 75 14.43 4.56 8.96
C VAL A 75 15.70 4.77 9.78
N GLY A 76 16.23 3.70 10.38
CA GLY A 76 17.49 3.79 11.10
C GLY A 76 18.68 4.09 10.17
N PRO A 77 19.81 4.60 10.71
CA PRO A 77 20.98 5.00 9.92
C PRO A 77 21.56 3.89 9.02
N TRP A 78 21.33 2.62 9.37
CA TRP A 78 21.75 1.47 8.58
C TRP A 78 20.95 1.30 7.29
N ALA A 79 19.70 1.76 7.24
CA ALA A 79 18.81 1.64 6.10
C ALA A 79 18.71 2.93 5.27
N GLU A 80 19.18 4.08 5.80
CA GLU A 80 19.24 5.34 5.05
C GLU A 80 19.89 5.23 3.66
N PRO A 81 21.01 4.48 3.47
CA PRO A 81 21.61 4.33 2.14
C PRO A 81 20.69 3.65 1.11
N LEU A 82 19.70 2.86 1.57
CA LEU A 82 18.74 2.17 0.70
C LEU A 82 17.67 3.12 0.14
N LEU A 83 17.45 4.28 0.76
CA LEU A 83 16.55 5.32 0.24
C LEU A 83 17.09 5.97 -1.04
N ARG A 84 18.42 5.94 -1.27
CA ARG A 84 19.07 6.62 -2.39
C ARG A 84 18.66 8.11 -2.44
N ASP A 85 18.09 8.54 -3.56
CA ASP A 85 17.61 9.91 -3.77
C ASP A 85 16.15 10.11 -3.36
N ALA A 86 15.46 9.04 -2.91
CA ALA A 86 14.07 9.14 -2.50
C ALA A 86 13.90 10.02 -1.27
N ARG A 87 12.75 10.70 -1.22
CA ARG A 87 12.32 11.55 -0.11
C ARG A 87 10.89 11.19 0.25
N PRO A 88 10.66 10.04 0.91
CA PRO A 88 9.34 9.71 1.42
C PRO A 88 8.88 10.77 2.43
N GLU A 89 7.58 10.98 2.51
CA GLU A 89 7.03 11.79 3.60
C GLU A 89 7.21 11.05 4.93
N VAL A 90 7.74 11.74 5.94
CA VAL A 90 8.01 11.11 7.25
C VAL A 90 7.14 11.78 8.31
N TRP A 91 6.39 10.96 9.05
CA TRP A 91 5.61 11.41 10.21
C TRP A 91 6.16 10.81 11.47
N LEU A 92 6.45 11.64 12.46
CA LEU A 92 7.00 11.19 13.73
C LEU A 92 5.88 10.83 14.71
N GLY A 93 6.09 9.79 15.51
CA GLY A 93 5.23 9.46 16.64
C GLY A 93 4.71 8.02 16.62
N MET A 94 4.15 7.61 17.75
CA MET A 94 3.64 6.24 17.94
C MET A 94 2.27 6.02 17.29
N GLU A 95 1.49 7.08 17.15
CA GLU A 95 0.15 7.05 16.57
C GLU A 95 0.20 7.16 15.05
N ILE A 96 -0.63 6.38 14.37
CA ILE A 96 -0.76 6.43 12.91
C ILE A 96 -1.45 7.74 12.52
N ASN A 97 -0.82 8.52 11.62
CA ASN A 97 -1.43 9.72 11.06
C ASN A 97 -2.36 9.35 9.90
N TYR A 98 -3.62 9.01 10.21
CA TYR A 98 -4.61 8.62 9.21
C TYR A 98 -4.87 9.70 8.15
N GLU A 99 -4.89 10.98 8.54
CA GLU A 99 -5.15 12.09 7.62
C GLU A 99 -4.02 12.24 6.60
N ALA A 100 -2.77 12.06 7.03
CA ALA A 100 -1.64 12.11 6.10
C ALA A 100 -1.61 10.89 5.17
N VAL A 101 -1.95 9.70 5.67
CA VAL A 101 -2.13 8.51 4.82
C VAL A 101 -3.23 8.75 3.78
N VAL A 102 -4.36 9.34 4.18
CA VAL A 102 -5.44 9.69 3.26
C VAL A 102 -5.01 10.76 2.27
N ALA A 103 -4.26 11.79 2.69
CA ALA A 103 -3.76 12.84 1.81
C ALA A 103 -2.83 12.27 0.73
N ILE A 104 -1.90 11.39 1.12
CA ILE A 104 -1.06 10.65 0.18
C ILE A 104 -1.93 9.81 -0.76
N ALA A 105 -2.90 9.04 -0.24
CA ALA A 105 -3.77 8.20 -1.07
C ALA A 105 -4.67 9.01 -2.04
N ALA A 106 -5.14 10.18 -1.61
CA ALA A 106 -6.02 11.07 -2.37
C ALA A 106 -5.30 11.77 -3.54
N PHE A 107 -3.97 11.80 -3.54
CA PHE A 107 -3.13 12.26 -4.65
C PHE A 107 -3.18 11.25 -5.81
N HIS A 108 -4.36 11.08 -6.39
CA HIS A 108 -4.63 10.35 -7.62
C HIS A 108 -4.48 11.33 -8.79
N PRO A 109 -3.71 11.04 -9.86
CA PRO A 109 -3.50 11.98 -10.97
C PRO A 109 -4.81 12.47 -11.62
N LEU A 110 -5.90 11.71 -11.54
CA LEU A 110 -7.23 12.12 -12.02
C LEU A 110 -7.95 13.17 -11.15
N ARG A 111 -7.41 13.58 -10.01
CA ARG A 111 -7.99 14.63 -9.13
C ARG A 111 -7.18 15.93 -9.08
N ALA A 112 -6.14 16.09 -9.90
CA ALA A 112 -5.39 17.34 -9.99
C ALA A 112 -6.22 18.52 -10.58
N GLY A 113 -7.40 18.25 -11.15
CA GLY A 113 -8.28 19.27 -11.75
C GLY A 113 -9.31 19.91 -10.81
N SER A 114 -9.38 19.53 -9.52
CA SER A 114 -10.39 20.06 -8.59
C SER A 114 -9.80 20.68 -7.33
N ALA A 115 -8.51 21.02 -7.32
CA ALA A 115 -7.97 21.91 -6.30
C ALA A 115 -8.59 23.30 -6.50
N VAL A 116 -9.72 23.51 -5.82
CA VAL A 116 -10.37 24.79 -5.63
C VAL A 116 -9.32 25.77 -5.12
N ALA A 117 -8.89 26.66 -6.01
CA ALA A 117 -8.32 27.93 -5.62
C ALA A 117 -9.29 28.59 -4.63
N THR A 118 -8.95 28.57 -3.36
CA THR A 118 -9.53 29.51 -2.40
C THR A 118 -8.39 30.42 -1.98
N ASP A 119 -8.24 31.45 -2.80
CA ASP A 119 -7.68 32.74 -2.43
C ASP A 119 -8.33 33.22 -1.12
N ARG A 120 -7.53 33.37 -0.06
CA ARG A 120 -7.58 34.43 0.96
C ARG A 120 -6.26 34.48 1.73
#